data_AF-A0A1H6SB90-F1
#
_entry.id   AF-A0A1H6SB90-F1
#
_cell.length_a   1.000
_cell.length_b   1.000
_cell.length_c   1.000
_cell.angle_alpha   90.00
_cell.angle_beta   90.00
_cell.angle_gamma   90.00
#
_symmetry.space_group_name_H-M   'P 1'
#
loop_
_entity.id
_entity.type
_entity.pdbx_description
1 polymer ?
#
loop_
_entity_poly.entity_id
_entity_poly.type
_entity_poly.pdbx_seq_one_letter_code
_entity_poly.pdbx_strand_id
1 'polypeptide(L)'
;MTNNDWFSKFSTSLSSMAGKPATFVIAVALVVVWAISGPMFHFSDTWQLVINTSTTIVTFLMVFLIQNTQNRDTAAMQIKLDELIRALDGAHNALLDLEELNEKELTRFRRRYEQLAEDARNALRSGGVDTDSPFIDESDDDDEGSRRDNDSARRHTKRP
;
A
#
# COMPACT_ATOMS: atom_id res chain seq x y z
N MET A 1 28.92 11.72 -19.83
CA MET A 1 27.99 10.93 -19.00
C MET A 1 26.57 11.44 -19.24
N THR A 2 25.92 11.04 -20.35
CA THR A 2 24.61 11.59 -20.74
C THR A 2 23.92 10.58 -21.64
N ASN A 3 23.07 9.71 -21.07
CA ASN A 3 22.10 8.93 -21.85
C ASN A 3 20.89 8.41 -21.06
N ASN A 4 20.81 8.66 -19.74
CA ASN A 4 19.70 8.16 -18.91
C ASN A 4 18.59 9.20 -18.64
N ASP A 5 18.88 10.49 -18.85
CA ASP A 5 17.93 11.57 -18.52
C ASP A 5 16.75 11.64 -19.49
N TRP A 6 16.97 11.30 -20.77
CA TRP A 6 15.91 11.35 -21.78
C TRP A 6 14.86 10.25 -21.54
N PHE A 7 15.30 9.03 -21.23
CA PHE A 7 14.41 7.90 -20.92
C PHE A 7 13.66 8.15 -19.61
N SER A 8 14.34 8.67 -18.59
CA SER A 8 13.72 9.02 -17.31
C SER A 8 12.66 10.12 -17.46
N LYS A 9 12.94 11.18 -18.24
CA LYS A 9 11.98 12.25 -18.55
C LYS A 9 10.81 11.76 -19.41
N PHE A 10 11.08 10.94 -20.43
CA PHE A 10 10.05 10.33 -21.27
C PHE A 10 9.15 9.42 -20.45
N SER A 11 9.72 8.53 -19.64
CA SER A 11 8.98 7.61 -18.77
C SER A 11 8.14 8.38 -17.74
N THR A 12 8.70 9.40 -17.10
CA THR A 12 7.97 10.23 -16.12
C THR A 12 6.83 11.01 -16.80
N SER A 13 7.07 11.58 -17.99
CA SER A 13 6.05 12.29 -18.77
C SER A 13 4.94 11.33 -19.21
N LEU A 14 5.30 10.15 -19.69
CA LEU A 14 4.37 9.13 -20.15
C LEU A 14 3.54 8.56 -19.00
N SER A 15 4.15 8.30 -17.83
CA SER A 15 3.43 7.91 -16.60
C SER A 15 2.49 9.02 -16.12
N SER A 16 2.91 10.29 -16.17
CA SER A 16 2.04 11.42 -15.81
C SER A 16 0.88 11.63 -16.78
N MET A 17 1.07 11.30 -18.07
CA MET A 17 0.02 11.35 -19.07
C MET A 17 -0.93 10.16 -18.94
N ALA A 18 -0.40 8.94 -18.75
CA ALA A 18 -1.20 7.72 -18.57
C ALA A 18 -2.16 7.83 -17.37
N GLY A 19 -1.78 8.54 -16.31
CA GLY A 19 -2.63 8.77 -15.13
C GLY A 19 -3.73 9.83 -15.27
N LYS A 20 -3.78 10.60 -16.37
CA LYS A 20 -4.78 11.66 -16.55
C LYS A 20 -6.10 11.11 -17.08
N PRO A 21 -7.27 11.52 -16.54
CA PRO A 21 -8.59 11.12 -17.05
C PRO A 21 -8.79 11.39 -18.55
N ALA A 22 -8.22 12.48 -19.07
CA ALA A 22 -8.29 12.81 -20.49
C ALA A 22 -7.60 11.76 -21.39
N THR A 23 -6.54 11.12 -20.93
CA THR A 23 -5.82 10.08 -21.67
C THR A 23 -6.66 8.81 -21.79
N PHE A 24 -7.43 8.47 -20.74
CA PHE A 24 -8.39 7.38 -20.80
C PHE A 24 -9.47 7.63 -21.85
N VAL A 25 -10.02 8.84 -21.89
CA VAL A 25 -11.03 9.23 -22.90
C VAL A 25 -10.47 9.12 -24.32
N ILE A 26 -9.23 9.57 -24.55
CA ILE A 26 -8.55 9.45 -25.84
C ILE A 26 -8.32 7.97 -26.20
N ALA A 27 -7.87 7.15 -25.26
CA ALA A 27 -7.67 5.72 -25.49
C ALA A 27 -8.99 5.01 -25.86
N VAL A 28 -10.08 5.31 -25.15
CA VAL A 28 -11.42 4.78 -25.47
C VAL A 28 -11.88 5.24 -26.86
N ALA A 29 -11.69 6.52 -27.20
CA ALA A 29 -12.03 7.03 -28.52
C ALA A 29 -11.25 6.32 -29.65
N LEU A 30 -9.96 6.05 -29.45
CA LEU A 30 -9.14 5.29 -30.39
C LEU A 30 -9.65 3.85 -30.57
N VAL A 31 -10.05 3.17 -29.49
CA VAL A 31 -10.64 1.84 -29.55
C VAL A 31 -11.97 1.84 -30.33
N VAL A 32 -12.81 2.86 -30.12
CA VAL A 32 -14.09 3.01 -30.82
C VAL A 32 -13.87 3.27 -32.32
N VAL A 33 -12.94 4.16 -32.69
CA VAL A 33 -12.59 4.41 -34.09
C VAL A 33 -12.07 3.14 -34.77
N TRP A 34 -11.22 2.39 -34.09
CA TRP A 34 -10.75 1.11 -34.60
C TRP A 34 -11.89 0.11 -34.78
N ALA A 35 -12.80 -0.02 -33.82
CA ALA A 35 -13.95 -0.92 -33.92
C ALA A 35 -14.87 -0.56 -35.10
N ILE A 36 -15.11 0.73 -35.34
CA ILE A 36 -15.91 1.23 -36.47
C ILE A 36 -15.20 0.99 -37.81
N SER A 37 -13.87 0.93 -37.83
CA SER A 37 -13.13 0.56 -39.06
C SER A 37 -13.30 -0.92 -39.43
N GLY A 38 -13.63 -1.80 -38.47
CA GLY A 38 -13.76 -3.25 -38.67
C GLY A 38 -14.75 -3.67 -39.77
N PRO A 39 -16.00 -3.14 -39.78
CA PRO A 39 -16.96 -3.37 -40.86
C PRO A 39 -16.46 -3.00 -42.26
N MET A 40 -15.66 -1.94 -42.40
CA MET A 40 -15.09 -1.55 -43.71
C MET A 40 -14.06 -2.56 -44.21
N PHE A 41 -13.33 -3.21 -43.29
CA PHE A 41 -12.33 -4.24 -43.60
C PHE A 41 -12.87 -5.67 -43.48
N HIS A 42 -14.19 -5.85 -43.36
CA HIS A 42 -14.84 -7.16 -43.20
C HIS A 42 -14.25 -7.99 -42.03
N PHE A 43 -13.74 -7.34 -41.00
CA PHE A 43 -13.05 -8.01 -39.87
C PHE A 43 -11.91 -8.95 -40.33
N SER A 44 -11.17 -8.56 -41.36
CA SER A 44 -10.10 -9.38 -41.96
C SER A 44 -9.02 -9.79 -40.97
N ASP A 45 -8.27 -10.85 -41.32
CA ASP A 45 -7.12 -11.31 -40.54
C ASP A 45 -6.08 -10.19 -40.34
N THR A 46 -5.87 -9.33 -41.34
CA THR A 46 -4.97 -8.18 -41.23
C THR A 46 -5.48 -7.15 -40.23
N TRP A 47 -6.80 -6.90 -40.18
CA TRP A 47 -7.40 -5.96 -39.24
C TRP A 47 -7.25 -6.44 -37.78
N GLN A 48 -7.43 -7.74 -37.53
CA GLN A 48 -7.21 -8.35 -36.21
C GLN A 48 -5.71 -8.40 -35.84
N LEU A 49 -4.86 -8.78 -36.79
CA LEU A 49 -3.41 -8.86 -36.62
C LEU A 49 -2.82 -7.53 -36.16
N VAL A 50 -3.23 -6.42 -36.78
CA VAL A 50 -2.72 -5.08 -36.44
C VAL A 50 -2.95 -4.76 -34.96
N ILE A 51 -4.14 -5.01 -34.39
CA ILE A 51 -4.38 -4.72 -32.98
C ILE A 51 -3.70 -5.71 -32.04
N ASN A 52 -3.71 -6.99 -32.39
CA ASN A 52 -3.12 -8.01 -31.55
C ASN A 52 -1.60 -7.79 -31.42
N THR A 53 -0.93 -7.50 -32.55
CA THR A 53 0.49 -7.15 -32.57
C THR A 53 0.76 -5.81 -31.87
N SER A 54 -0.05 -4.78 -32.12
CA SER A 54 0.16 -3.45 -31.51
C SER A 54 0.01 -3.49 -29.99
N THR A 55 -1.04 -4.15 -29.49
CA THR A 55 -1.28 -4.30 -28.05
C THR A 55 -0.16 -5.09 -27.39
N THR A 56 0.37 -6.12 -28.07
CA THR A 56 1.50 -6.90 -27.56
C THR A 56 2.75 -6.03 -27.38
N ILE A 57 3.09 -5.22 -28.38
CA ILE A 57 4.24 -4.29 -28.29
C ILE A 57 4.03 -3.27 -27.17
N VAL A 58 2.86 -2.64 -27.11
CA VAL A 58 2.53 -1.66 -26.06
C VAL A 58 2.59 -2.30 -24.68
N THR A 59 2.04 -3.50 -24.53
CA THR A 59 2.07 -4.24 -23.25
C THR A 59 3.49 -4.59 -22.85
N PHE A 60 4.33 -5.05 -23.79
CA PHE A 60 5.73 -5.33 -23.52
C PHE A 60 6.47 -4.07 -23.04
N LEU A 61 6.29 -2.94 -23.74
CA LEU A 61 6.84 -1.66 -23.32
C LEU A 61 6.28 -1.21 -21.96
N MET A 62 4.99 -1.40 -21.71
CA MET A 62 4.34 -1.06 -20.44
C MET A 62 4.92 -1.86 -19.28
N VAL A 63 5.21 -3.15 -19.47
CA VAL A 63 5.88 -3.98 -18.45
C VAL A 63 7.24 -3.39 -18.10
N PHE A 64 8.07 -2.98 -19.07
CA PHE A 64 9.34 -2.31 -18.77
C PHE A 64 9.16 -0.96 -18.07
N LEU A 65 8.19 -0.15 -18.49
CA LEU A 65 7.91 1.15 -17.88
C LEU A 65 7.42 1.00 -16.43
N ILE A 66 6.53 0.04 -16.19
CA ILE A 66 6.04 -0.33 -14.86
C ILE A 66 7.21 -0.81 -14.01
N GLN A 67 8.03 -1.74 -14.50
CA GLN A 67 9.19 -2.25 -13.77
C GLN A 67 10.19 -1.14 -13.43
N ASN A 68 10.49 -0.23 -14.36
CA ASN A 68 11.39 0.90 -14.11
C ASN A 68 10.84 1.87 -13.07
N THR A 69 9.54 2.18 -13.14
CA THR A 69 8.88 3.08 -12.18
C THR A 69 8.78 2.41 -10.81
N GLN A 70 8.35 1.15 -10.76
CA GLN A 70 8.26 0.35 -9.53
C GLN A 70 9.63 0.19 -8.87
N ASN A 71 10.69 -0.09 -9.63
CA ASN A 71 12.04 -0.23 -9.06
C ASN A 71 12.49 1.06 -8.37
N ARG A 72 12.23 2.22 -8.98
CA ARG A 72 12.56 3.53 -8.38
C ARG A 72 11.69 3.83 -7.15
N ASP A 73 10.40 3.53 -7.23
CA ASP A 73 9.47 3.80 -6.15
C ASP A 73 9.75 2.90 -4.92
N THR A 74 10.11 1.63 -5.14
CA THR A 74 10.57 0.72 -4.09
C THR A 74 11.82 1.25 -3.37
N ALA A 75 12.84 1.66 -4.12
CA ALA A 75 14.05 2.24 -3.54
C ALA A 75 13.76 3.51 -2.72
N ALA A 76 12.86 4.37 -3.22
CA ALA A 76 12.45 5.56 -2.48
C ALA A 76 11.66 5.24 -1.21
N MET A 77 10.86 4.17 -1.19
CA MET A 77 10.18 3.70 0.01
C MET A 77 11.17 3.17 1.06
N GLN A 78 12.16 2.38 0.64
CA GLN A 78 13.21 1.85 1.53
C GLN A 78 13.95 2.97 2.26
N ILE A 79 14.47 3.96 1.53
CA ILE A 79 15.18 5.11 2.12
C ILE A 79 14.31 5.86 3.14
N LYS A 80 13.01 6.02 2.86
CA LYS A 80 12.09 6.68 3.80
C LYS A 80 11.87 5.86 5.07
N LEU A 81 11.78 4.53 4.96
CA LEU A 81 11.64 3.63 6.10
C LEU A 81 12.91 3.63 6.95
N ASP A 82 14.08 3.60 6.31
CA ASP A 82 15.37 3.68 6.98
C ASP A 82 15.51 4.98 7.78
N GLU A 83 15.08 6.10 7.20
CA GLU A 83 15.08 7.38 7.92
C GLU A 83 14.16 7.37 9.14
N LEU A 84 12.98 6.74 9.04
CA LEU A 84 12.05 6.59 10.16
C LEU A 84 12.62 5.68 11.26
N ILE A 85 13.24 4.55 10.90
CA ILE A 85 13.90 3.65 11.87
C ILE A 85 15.03 4.39 12.56
N ARG A 86 15.86 5.13 11.81
CA ARG A 86 16.97 5.90 12.35
C ARG A 86 16.53 7.03 13.30
N ALA A 87 15.37 7.63 13.04
CA ALA A 87 14.83 8.72 13.86
C ALA A 87 14.06 8.23 15.10
N LEU A 88 13.75 6.93 15.20
CA LEU A 88 12.99 6.35 16.31
C LEU A 88 13.92 5.91 17.45
N ASP A 89 13.84 6.57 18.61
CA ASP A 89 14.58 6.18 19.80
C ASP A 89 14.23 4.76 20.25
N GLY A 90 15.26 3.90 20.40
CA GLY A 90 15.11 2.50 20.78
C GLY A 90 14.92 1.52 19.62
N ALA A 91 14.84 2.00 18.37
CA ALA A 91 14.85 1.12 17.20
C ALA A 91 16.24 0.48 17.01
N HIS A 92 16.25 -0.78 16.57
CA HIS A 92 17.50 -1.48 16.32
C HIS A 92 18.03 -1.08 14.94
N ASN A 93 19.10 -0.28 14.89
CA ASN A 93 19.79 0.09 13.64
C ASN A 93 20.22 -1.11 12.77
N ALA A 94 20.30 -2.31 13.35
CA ALA A 94 20.55 -3.55 12.63
C ALA A 94 19.42 -3.94 11.65
N LEU A 95 18.31 -3.20 11.62
CA LEU A 95 17.17 -3.35 10.71
C LEU A 95 17.15 -2.32 9.58
N LEU A 96 18.17 -1.46 9.51
CA LEU A 96 18.39 -0.65 8.32
C LEU A 96 18.86 -1.59 7.21
N ASP A 97 18.44 -1.31 5.98
CA ASP A 97 18.92 -2.03 4.79
C ASP A 97 18.60 -3.55 4.81
N LEU A 98 17.41 -3.91 5.28
CA LEU A 98 16.97 -5.31 5.36
C LEU A 98 16.85 -5.99 3.98
N GLU A 99 16.62 -5.21 2.91
CA GLU A 99 16.49 -5.73 1.54
C GLU A 99 17.80 -6.27 0.96
N GLU A 100 18.96 -5.83 1.45
CA GLU A 100 20.27 -6.27 0.97
C GLU A 100 20.75 -7.54 1.71
N LEU A 101 20.09 -7.92 2.81
CA LEU A 101 20.45 -9.10 3.59
C LEU A 101 20.24 -10.40 2.81
N ASN A 102 21.10 -11.39 3.07
CA ASN A 102 20.90 -12.71 2.52
C ASN A 102 19.74 -13.45 3.22
N GLU A 103 19.21 -14.49 2.57
CA GLU A 103 18.08 -15.29 3.08
C GLU A 103 18.28 -15.83 4.51
N LYS A 104 19.51 -16.21 4.87
CA LYS A 104 19.81 -16.75 6.21
C LYS A 104 19.73 -15.66 7.27
N GLU A 105 20.20 -14.46 6.96
CA GLU A 105 20.15 -13.30 7.83
C GLU A 105 18.70 -12.81 8.00
N LEU A 106 17.95 -12.70 6.90
CA LEU A 106 16.55 -12.34 6.94
C LEU A 106 15.71 -13.33 7.78
N THR A 107 15.98 -14.63 7.61
CA THR A 107 15.36 -15.68 8.43
C THR A 107 15.71 -15.52 9.92
N ARG A 108 16.94 -15.11 10.25
CA ARG A 108 17.37 -14.90 11.64
C ARG A 108 16.61 -13.74 12.28
N PHE A 109 16.45 -12.63 11.56
CA PHE A 109 15.64 -11.49 12.02
C PHE A 109 14.18 -11.89 12.19
N ARG A 110 13.59 -12.55 11.19
CA ARG A 110 12.21 -13.04 11.25
C ARG A 110 11.95 -13.92 12.48
N ARG A 111 12.81 -14.90 12.74
CA ARG A 111 12.68 -15.78 13.92
C ARG A 111 12.72 -15.01 15.24
N ARG A 112 13.57 -13.98 15.34
CA ARG A 112 13.66 -13.15 16.54
C ARG A 112 12.37 -12.36 16.78
N TYR A 113 11.74 -11.84 15.72
CA TYR A 113 10.44 -11.16 15.82
C TYR A 113 9.29 -12.11 16.11
N GLU A 114 9.31 -13.31 15.52
CA GLU A 114 8.33 -14.35 15.82
C GLU A 114 8.37 -14.73 17.31
N GLN A 115 9.58 -14.86 17.87
CA GLN A 115 9.79 -15.08 19.31
C GLN A 115 9.29 -13.91 20.15
N LEU A 116 9.67 -12.68 19.81
CA LEU A 116 9.22 -11.48 20.54
C LEU A 116 7.68 -11.37 20.55
N ALA A 117 7.05 -11.64 19.41
CA ALA A 117 5.60 -11.63 19.29
C ALA A 117 4.94 -12.79 20.06
N GLU A 118 5.60 -13.95 20.16
CA GLU A 118 5.14 -15.07 20.98
C GLU A 118 5.22 -14.74 22.48
N ASP A 119 6.32 -14.13 22.91
CA ASP A 119 6.52 -13.69 24.29
C ASP A 119 5.47 -12.62 24.67
N ALA A 120 5.21 -11.64 23.79
CA ALA A 120 4.17 -10.63 24.00
C ALA A 120 2.76 -11.25 24.09
N ARG A 121 2.41 -12.18 23.19
CA ARG A 121 1.13 -12.91 23.25
C ARG A 121 0.99 -13.74 24.53
N ASN A 122 2.07 -14.36 25.00
CA ASN A 122 2.07 -15.13 26.24
C ASN A 122 1.93 -14.21 27.45
N ALA A 123 2.61 -13.06 27.47
CA ALA A 123 2.48 -12.05 28.51
C ALA A 123 1.04 -11.52 28.61
N LEU A 124 0.41 -11.20 27.47
CA LEU A 124 -1.01 -10.83 27.38
C LEU A 124 -1.94 -11.90 27.98
N ARG A 125 -1.72 -13.18 27.61
CA ARG A 125 -2.51 -14.31 28.15
C ARG A 125 -2.38 -14.48 29.66
N SER A 126 -1.25 -14.07 30.24
CA SER A 126 -1.01 -14.05 31.69
C SER A 126 -1.49 -12.77 32.39
N GLY A 127 -2.16 -11.86 31.68
CA GLY A 127 -2.71 -10.61 32.25
C GLY A 127 -1.74 -9.41 32.22
N GLY A 128 -0.67 -9.48 31.43
CA GLY A 128 0.25 -8.36 31.18
C GLY A 128 -0.26 -7.39 30.11
N VAL A 129 0.38 -6.22 30.01
CA VAL A 129 0.10 -5.18 29.00
C VAL A 129 0.98 -5.39 27.75
N ASP A 130 0.42 -5.20 26.55
CA ASP A 130 1.09 -5.46 25.26
C ASP A 130 2.13 -4.40 24.87
N THR A 131 1.96 -3.14 25.31
CA THR A 131 2.77 -2.00 24.86
C THR A 131 2.91 -0.91 25.95
N ASP A 132 3.92 -0.04 25.80
CA ASP A 132 4.10 1.22 26.56
C ASP A 132 3.14 2.35 26.10
N SER A 133 2.29 2.07 25.10
CA SER A 133 1.27 3.01 24.61
C SER A 133 -0.10 2.53 25.10
N PRO A 134 -0.89 3.37 25.79
CA PRO A 134 -2.19 2.93 26.29
C PRO A 134 -3.07 2.51 25.11
N PHE A 135 -3.67 1.32 25.20
CA PHE A 135 -4.78 0.93 24.33
C PHE A 135 -5.86 2.01 24.49
N ILE A 136 -6.22 2.68 23.39
CA ILE A 136 -7.43 3.47 23.35
C ILE A 136 -8.57 2.46 23.24
N ASP A 137 -9.09 2.04 24.38
CA ASP A 137 -10.39 1.38 24.45
C ASP A 137 -11.46 2.49 24.40
N GLU A 138 -12.11 2.65 23.24
CA GLU A 138 -13.33 3.47 23.09
C GLU A 138 -14.53 2.73 23.72
N SER A 139 -14.44 2.37 24.99
CA SER A 139 -15.56 1.80 25.75
C SER A 139 -15.63 2.27 27.20
N ASP A 140 -15.43 3.59 27.40
CA ASP A 140 -15.75 4.29 28.65
C ASP A 140 -17.05 5.13 28.54
N ASP A 141 -18.05 4.65 27.78
CA ASP A 141 -19.35 5.33 27.62
C ASP A 141 -20.54 4.62 28.31
N ASP A 142 -20.30 3.66 29.22
CA ASP A 142 -21.40 2.94 29.91
C ASP A 142 -21.55 3.21 31.42
N ASP A 143 -20.79 4.15 32.02
CA ASP A 143 -20.93 4.48 33.46
C ASP A 143 -21.64 5.81 33.78
N GLU A 144 -22.41 6.36 32.82
CA GLU A 144 -23.39 7.44 33.12
C GLU A 144 -24.82 6.91 33.41
N GLY A 145 -25.12 5.64 33.09
CA GLY A 145 -26.46 5.06 33.29
C GLY A 145 -26.79 4.66 34.72
N SER A 146 -25.81 4.20 35.50
CA SER A 146 -26.05 3.60 36.83
C SER A 146 -26.21 4.64 37.96
N ARG A 147 -25.73 5.87 37.77
CA ARG A 147 -25.85 6.94 38.80
C ARG A 147 -27.21 7.64 38.81
N ARG A 148 -27.96 7.63 37.69
CA ARG A 148 -29.29 8.28 37.63
C ARG A 148 -30.41 7.46 38.26
N ASP A 149 -30.34 6.13 38.20
CA ASP A 149 -31.36 5.27 38.80
C ASP A 149 -31.26 5.20 40.33
N ASN A 150 -30.04 5.29 40.89
CA ASN A 150 -29.87 5.23 42.34
C ASN A 150 -30.35 6.52 43.06
N ASP A 151 -30.26 7.69 42.43
CA ASP A 151 -30.79 8.94 43.03
C ASP A 151 -32.32 9.05 42.93
N SER A 152 -32.91 8.43 41.90
CA SER A 152 -34.37 8.35 41.71
C SER A 152 -35.03 7.42 42.74
N ALA A 153 -34.41 6.27 43.03
CA ALA A 153 -34.90 5.33 44.05
C ALA A 153 -34.77 5.89 45.49
N ARG A 154 -33.77 6.73 45.75
CA ARG A 154 -33.54 7.36 47.07
C ARG A 154 -34.50 8.51 47.37
N ARG A 155 -35.05 9.18 46.35
CA ARG A 155 -36.04 10.25 46.53
C ARG A 155 -37.44 9.75 46.87
N HIS A 156 -37.77 8.48 46.60
CA HIS A 156 -39.09 7.93 46.91
C HIS A 156 -39.23 7.29 48.30
N THR A 157 -38.12 7.03 49.00
CA THR A 157 -38.12 6.39 50.33
C THR A 157 -38.02 7.37 51.49
N LYS A 158 -38.00 8.68 51.24
CA LYS A 158 -38.01 9.72 52.28
C LYS A 158 -39.01 10.83 51.98
N ARG A 159 -40.30 10.54 52.13
CA ARG A 159 -41.28 11.52 52.63
C ARG A 159 -42.28 10.82 53.56
N PRO A 160 -42.50 11.36 54.78
CA PRO A 160 -43.50 10.86 55.74
C PRO A 160 -44.93 11.16 55.29
#